data_AF-A0A944XND6-F1
#
_entry.id   AF-A0A944XND6-F1
#
_cell.length_a   1.000
_cell.length_b   1.000
_cell.length_c   1.000
_cell.angle_alpha   90.00
_cell.angle_beta   90.00
_cell.angle_gamma   90.00
#
_symmetry.space_group_name_H-M   'P 1'
#
loop_
_entity.id
_entity.type
_entity.pdbx_description
1 polymer ?
#
loop_
_entity_poly.entity_id
_entity_poly.type
_entity_poly.pdbx_seq_one_letter_code
_entity_poly.pdbx_strand_id
1 'polypeptide(L)'
;MDELSHLIRQQSMVDINNAISIADKTRWVLVVLMLLAALVVIKFISNIYRRINEPFEDVRSAMHALSSKRFETRLDRTDYIDEFTSLATDFNQFASTTQVLIEDLDATKQSLQQQEVQLRTILNGVPEAIITLNAEGVIASINPYAEQVLKAD
;
A
#
# COMPACT_ATOMS: atom_id res chain seq x y z
N MET A 1 87.05 13.89 -10.15
CA MET A 1 86.02 12.90 -9.79
C MET A 1 85.11 13.40 -8.66
N ASP A 2 85.59 14.28 -7.77
CA ASP A 2 84.80 14.77 -6.63
C ASP A 2 83.58 15.65 -6.98
N GLU A 3 83.64 16.39 -8.09
CA GLU A 3 82.59 17.30 -8.52
C GLU A 3 81.32 16.56 -8.99
N LEU A 4 81.50 15.46 -9.73
CA LEU A 4 80.41 14.57 -10.15
C LEU A 4 79.72 13.92 -8.95
N SER A 5 80.49 13.49 -7.94
CA SER A 5 79.93 12.90 -6.73
C SER A 5 79.12 13.90 -5.89
N HIS A 6 79.50 15.18 -5.88
CA HIS A 6 78.73 16.21 -5.15
C HIS A 6 77.41 16.54 -5.86
N LEU A 7 77.43 16.66 -7.19
CA LEU A 7 76.22 16.91 -8.00
C LEU A 7 75.21 15.77 -7.91
N ILE A 8 75.66 14.52 -8.00
CA ILE A 8 74.80 13.34 -7.83
C ILE A 8 74.19 13.31 -6.43
N ARG A 9 74.97 13.66 -5.40
CA ARG A 9 74.51 13.67 -4.00
C ARG A 9 73.49 14.78 -3.74
N GLN A 10 73.66 15.94 -4.37
CA GLN A 10 72.72 17.06 -4.27
C GLN A 10 71.42 16.78 -5.03
N GLN A 11 71.51 16.19 -6.22
CA GLN A 11 70.35 15.84 -7.04
C GLN A 11 69.54 14.69 -6.39
N SER A 12 70.21 13.66 -5.87
CA SER A 12 69.57 12.55 -5.15
C SER A 12 68.81 13.03 -3.90
N MET A 13 69.35 13.99 -3.15
CA MET A 13 68.65 14.57 -1.99
C MET A 13 67.38 15.33 -2.40
N VAL A 14 67.39 16.00 -3.56
CA VAL A 14 66.22 16.73 -4.09
C VAL A 14 65.15 15.75 -4.59
N ASP A 15 65.54 14.69 -5.29
CA ASP A 15 64.60 13.68 -5.80
C ASP A 15 63.95 12.87 -4.67
N ILE A 16 64.71 12.54 -3.62
CA ILE A 16 64.16 11.87 -2.42
C ILE A 16 63.19 12.80 -1.68
N ASN A 17 63.53 14.10 -1.51
CA ASN A 17 62.64 15.07 -0.88
C ASN A 17 61.36 15.31 -1.70
N ASN A 18 61.46 15.37 -3.02
CA ASN A 18 60.31 15.48 -3.92
C ASN A 18 59.45 14.20 -3.88
N ALA A 19 60.06 13.02 -3.85
CA ALA A 19 59.36 11.74 -3.75
C ALA A 19 58.61 11.59 -2.41
N ILE A 20 59.21 12.04 -1.30
CA ILE A 20 58.56 12.06 0.02
C ILE A 20 57.38 13.03 0.03
N SER A 21 57.55 14.23 -0.55
CA SER A 21 56.47 15.24 -0.66
C SER A 21 55.28 14.77 -1.51
N ILE A 22 55.56 14.06 -2.62
CA ILE A 22 54.52 13.47 -3.48
C ILE A 22 53.77 12.36 -2.73
N ALA A 23 54.46 11.53 -1.94
CA ALA A 23 53.84 10.46 -1.18
C ALA A 23 52.87 10.98 -0.10
N ASP A 24 53.26 12.01 0.65
CA ASP A 24 52.40 12.56 1.71
C ASP A 24 51.21 13.36 1.16
N LYS A 25 51.40 14.12 0.07
CA LYS A 25 50.30 14.82 -0.61
C LYS A 25 49.28 13.83 -1.17
N THR A 26 49.73 12.72 -1.74
CA THR A 26 48.84 11.68 -2.29
C THR A 26 48.03 10.98 -1.19
N ARG A 27 48.61 10.70 -0.02
CA ARG A 27 47.90 10.10 1.12
C ARG A 27 46.73 10.98 1.59
N TRP A 28 46.95 12.28 1.76
CA TRP A 28 45.88 13.19 2.19
C TRP A 28 44.76 13.31 1.15
N VAL A 29 45.10 13.31 -0.15
CA VAL A 29 44.09 13.31 -1.22
C VAL A 29 43.21 12.06 -1.15
N LEU A 30 43.78 10.87 -0.93
CA LEU A 30 43.02 9.63 -0.79
C LEU A 30 42.09 9.65 0.44
N VAL A 31 42.57 10.13 1.59
CA VAL A 31 41.77 10.25 2.81
C VAL A 31 40.58 11.20 2.61
N VAL A 32 40.81 12.36 2.00
CA VAL A 32 39.74 13.32 1.69
C VAL A 32 38.74 12.73 0.70
N LEU A 33 39.20 12.01 -0.33
CA LEU A 33 38.32 11.33 -1.29
C LEU A 33 37.45 10.26 -0.63
N MET A 34 38.01 9.46 0.28
CA MET A 34 37.24 8.46 1.04
C MET A 34 36.19 9.11 1.94
N LEU A 35 36.54 10.20 2.63
CA LEU A 35 35.60 10.95 3.46
C LEU A 35 34.47 11.56 2.61
N LEU A 36 34.80 12.15 1.45
CA LEU A 36 33.79 12.66 0.53
C LEU A 36 32.89 11.56 -0.02
N ALA A 37 33.47 10.41 -0.41
CA ALA A 37 32.69 9.26 -0.86
C ALA A 37 31.74 8.75 0.22
N ALA A 38 32.21 8.65 1.48
CA ALA A 38 31.37 8.26 2.60
C ALA A 38 30.21 9.24 2.83
N LEU A 39 30.46 10.55 2.76
CA LEU A 39 29.42 11.58 2.89
C LEU A 39 28.38 11.49 1.77
N VAL A 40 28.82 11.23 0.53
CA VAL A 40 27.92 11.02 -0.61
C VAL A 40 27.01 9.81 -0.38
N VAL A 41 27.56 8.68 0.07
CA VAL A 41 26.77 7.47 0.37
C VAL A 41 25.74 7.75 1.47
N ILE A 42 26.13 8.41 2.56
CA ILE A 42 25.21 8.74 3.66
C ILE A 42 24.07 9.63 3.16
N LYS A 43 24.38 10.65 2.37
CA LYS A 43 23.37 11.53 1.74
C LYS A 43 22.46 10.75 0.80
N PHE A 44 23.01 9.81 0.04
CA PHE A 44 22.28 9.00 -0.92
C PHE A 44 21.30 8.04 -0.23
N ILE A 45 21.72 7.36 0.85
CA ILE A 45 20.85 6.51 1.67
C ILE A 45 19.68 7.33 2.24
N SER A 46 19.96 8.51 2.80
CA SER A 46 18.93 9.40 3.33
C SER A 46 17.95 9.88 2.25
N ASN A 47 18.45 10.15 1.03
CA ASN A 47 17.63 10.53 -0.12
C ASN A 47 16.73 9.39 -0.60
N ILE A 48 17.24 8.16 -0.66
CA ILE A 48 16.45 6.96 -1.00
C ILE A 48 15.34 6.73 0.02
N TYR A 49 15.64 6.87 1.31
CA TYR A 49 14.65 6.64 2.36
C TYR A 49 13.42 7.54 2.18
N ARG A 50 13.63 8.85 1.95
CA ARG A 50 12.54 9.81 1.78
C ARG A 50 11.81 9.66 0.45
N ARG A 51 12.50 9.26 -0.63
CA ARG A 51 11.90 9.18 -1.97
C ARG A 51 11.25 7.84 -2.31
N ILE A 52 11.61 6.77 -1.62
CA ILE A 52 11.16 5.40 -1.98
C ILE A 52 10.50 4.71 -0.80
N ASN A 53 11.18 4.63 0.36
CA ASN A 53 10.64 3.84 1.47
C ASN A 53 9.39 4.49 2.09
N GLU A 54 9.41 5.80 2.28
CA GLU A 54 8.27 6.53 2.86
C GLU A 54 6.98 6.37 2.03
N PRO A 55 6.96 6.67 0.71
CA PRO A 55 5.78 6.42 -0.12
C PRO A 55 5.34 4.96 -0.15
N PHE A 56 6.27 4.01 -0.10
CA PHE A 56 5.95 2.59 -0.09
C PHE A 56 5.21 2.17 1.19
N GLU A 57 5.60 2.73 2.33
CA GLU A 57 4.95 2.47 3.61
C GLU A 57 3.53 3.02 3.65
N ASP A 58 3.32 4.23 3.10
CA ASP A 58 1.99 4.84 2.99
C ASP A 58 1.04 3.96 2.15
N VAL A 59 1.48 3.53 0.96
CA VAL A 59 0.70 2.64 0.10
C VAL A 59 0.39 1.32 0.80
N ARG A 60 1.39 0.69 1.44
CA ARG A 60 1.20 -0.58 2.15
C ARG A 60 0.17 -0.44 3.27
N SER A 61 0.25 0.63 4.05
CA SER A 61 -0.68 0.92 5.13
C SER A 61 -2.09 1.15 4.59
N ALA A 62 -2.22 1.92 3.51
CA ALA A 62 -3.51 2.20 2.86
C ALA A 62 -4.16 0.92 2.29
N MET A 63 -3.37 0.02 1.68
CA MET A 63 -3.86 -1.29 1.23
C MET A 63 -4.37 -2.13 2.40
N HIS A 64 -3.65 -2.13 3.52
CA HIS A 64 -4.05 -2.87 4.70
C HIS A 64 -5.34 -2.30 5.32
N ALA A 65 -5.49 -0.97 5.36
CA ALA A 65 -6.71 -0.31 5.79
C ALA A 65 -7.90 -0.67 4.89
N LEU A 66 -7.69 -0.66 3.56
CA LEU A 66 -8.72 -1.04 2.59
C LEU A 66 -9.17 -2.50 2.78
N SER A 67 -8.23 -3.43 2.96
CA SER A 67 -8.52 -4.84 3.28
C SER A 67 -9.24 -5.00 4.63
N SER A 68 -9.11 -4.03 5.54
CA SER A 68 -9.76 -4.01 6.85
C SER A 68 -11.13 -3.31 6.82
N LYS A 69 -11.75 -3.21 5.64
CA LYS A 69 -13.05 -2.56 5.37
C LYS A 69 -13.08 -1.05 5.63
N ARG A 70 -11.91 -0.37 5.68
CA ARG A 70 -11.84 1.09 5.80
C ARG A 70 -11.75 1.72 4.42
N PHE A 71 -12.87 1.64 3.69
CA PHE A 71 -12.94 2.07 2.29
C PHE A 71 -12.75 3.57 2.07
N GLU A 72 -12.87 4.40 3.12
CA GLU A 72 -12.59 5.85 3.08
C GLU A 72 -11.10 6.21 2.98
N THR A 73 -10.19 5.25 3.11
CA THR A 73 -8.74 5.54 3.13
C THR A 73 -8.28 6.09 1.78
N ARG A 74 -7.50 7.18 1.79
CA ARG A 74 -6.94 7.81 0.58
C ARG A 74 -5.44 8.10 0.75
N LEU A 75 -4.74 8.17 -0.38
CA LEU A 75 -3.35 8.61 -0.49
C LEU A 75 -3.32 10.04 -1.03
N ASP A 76 -3.29 11.03 -0.14
CA ASP A 76 -3.47 12.46 -0.49
C ASP A 76 -2.16 13.27 -0.53
N ARG A 77 -1.02 12.61 -0.36
CA ARG A 77 0.29 13.30 -0.43
C ARG A 77 0.55 13.83 -1.83
N THR A 78 0.96 15.09 -1.90
CA THR A 78 1.21 15.83 -3.15
C THR A 78 2.69 15.86 -3.54
N ASP A 79 3.57 15.32 -2.70
CA ASP A 79 5.03 15.35 -2.84
C ASP A 79 5.62 14.04 -3.38
N TYR A 80 4.77 13.16 -3.91
CA TYR A 80 5.21 11.95 -4.60
C TYR A 80 5.92 12.27 -5.91
N ILE A 81 6.90 11.43 -6.26
CA ILE A 81 7.41 11.39 -7.63
C ILE A 81 6.32 10.89 -8.58
N ASP A 82 6.44 11.19 -9.87
CA ASP A 82 5.41 10.97 -10.88
C ASP A 82 4.80 9.55 -10.85
N GLU A 83 5.62 8.52 -10.71
CA GLU A 83 5.14 7.13 -10.67
C GLU A 83 4.29 6.82 -9.43
N PHE A 84 4.64 7.38 -8.27
CA PHE A 84 3.86 7.20 -7.05
C PHE A 84 2.60 8.07 -7.04
N THR A 85 2.64 9.23 -7.68
CA THR A 85 1.43 10.05 -7.91
C THR A 85 0.41 9.30 -8.77
N SER A 86 0.87 8.63 -9.84
CA SER A 86 0.01 7.77 -10.66
C SER A 86 -0.57 6.62 -9.82
N LEU A 87 0.28 5.93 -9.05
CA LEU A 87 -0.17 4.81 -8.20
C LEU A 87 -1.16 5.26 -7.12
N ALA A 88 -0.94 6.41 -6.49
CA ALA A 88 -1.85 6.99 -5.50
C ALA A 88 -3.22 7.32 -6.13
N THR A 89 -3.20 7.85 -7.36
CA THR A 89 -4.42 8.13 -8.13
C THR A 89 -5.20 6.84 -8.42
N ASP A 90 -4.52 5.81 -8.92
CA ASP A 90 -5.13 4.51 -9.22
C ASP A 90 -5.70 3.86 -7.95
N PHE A 91 -4.97 3.94 -6.83
CA PHE A 91 -5.47 3.46 -5.55
C PHE A 91 -6.71 4.21 -5.07
N ASN A 92 -6.69 5.54 -5.14
CA ASN A 92 -7.83 6.36 -4.70
C ASN A 92 -9.08 6.07 -5.55
N GLN A 93 -8.92 5.90 -6.86
CA GLN A 93 -9.99 5.50 -7.76
C GLN A 93 -10.54 4.11 -7.40
N PHE A 94 -9.65 3.15 -7.12
CA PHE A 94 -10.04 1.81 -6.70
C PHE A 94 -10.78 1.81 -5.36
N ALA A 95 -10.28 2.55 -4.36
CA ALA A 95 -10.90 2.68 -3.05
C ALA A 95 -12.30 3.32 -3.15
N SER A 96 -12.43 4.39 -3.93
CA SER A 96 -13.71 5.05 -4.18
C SER A 96 -14.71 4.13 -4.89
N THR A 97 -14.27 3.37 -5.89
CA THR A 97 -15.14 2.43 -6.61
C THR A 97 -15.62 1.32 -5.68
N THR A 98 -14.71 0.79 -4.86
CA THR A 98 -15.04 -0.26 -3.87
C THR A 98 -16.05 0.24 -2.85
N GLN A 99 -15.87 1.47 -2.35
CA GLN A 99 -16.81 2.10 -1.41
C GLN A 99 -18.22 2.18 -1.99
N VAL A 100 -18.36 2.72 -3.21
CA VAL A 100 -19.66 2.81 -3.90
C VAL A 100 -20.31 1.44 -4.09
N LEU A 101 -19.53 0.43 -4.48
CA LEU A 101 -20.04 -0.94 -4.65
C LEU A 101 -20.56 -1.55 -3.33
N ILE A 102 -19.88 -1.28 -2.21
CA ILE A 102 -20.32 -1.76 -0.90
C ILE A 102 -21.61 -1.06 -0.47
N GLU A 103 -21.71 0.26 -0.68
CA GLU A 103 -22.91 1.03 -0.38
C GLU A 103 -24.12 0.55 -1.21
N ASP A 104 -23.93 0.30 -2.50
CA ASP A 104 -24.98 -0.22 -3.39
C ASP A 104 -25.42 -1.64 -3.01
N LEU A 105 -24.46 -2.50 -2.62
CA LEU A 105 -24.75 -3.84 -2.12
C LEU A 105 -25.59 -3.80 -0.85
N ASP A 106 -25.25 -2.93 0.10
CA ASP A 106 -25.99 -2.78 1.36
C ASP A 106 -27.39 -2.23 1.11
N ALA A 107 -27.54 -1.25 0.23
CA ALA A 107 -28.84 -0.71 -0.16
C ALA A 107 -29.74 -1.78 -0.83
N THR A 108 -29.16 -2.56 -1.75
CA THR A 108 -29.86 -3.67 -2.43
C THR A 108 -30.30 -4.74 -1.43
N LYS A 109 -29.42 -5.12 -0.50
CA LYS A 109 -29.73 -6.10 0.53
C LYS A 109 -30.86 -5.62 1.44
N GLN A 110 -30.85 -4.36 1.85
CA GLN A 110 -31.93 -3.78 2.65
C GLN A 110 -33.26 -3.79 1.91
N SER A 111 -33.26 -3.42 0.62
CA SER A 111 -34.46 -3.46 -0.22
C SER A 111 -35.05 -4.87 -0.34
N LEU A 112 -34.19 -5.88 -0.59
CA LEU A 112 -34.61 -7.29 -0.64
C LEU A 112 -35.21 -7.76 0.69
N GLN A 113 -34.58 -7.41 1.82
CA GLN A 113 -35.10 -7.74 3.14
C GLN A 113 -36.47 -7.10 3.40
N GLN A 114 -36.67 -5.84 3.00
CA GLN A 114 -37.96 -5.16 3.12
C GLN A 114 -39.03 -5.86 2.28
N GLN A 115 -38.72 -6.25 1.04
CA GLN A 115 -39.63 -7.00 0.19
C GLN A 115 -40.00 -8.37 0.78
N GLU A 116 -39.02 -9.10 1.33
CA GLU A 116 -39.27 -10.38 1.98
C GLU A 116 -40.21 -10.23 3.19
N VAL A 117 -39.94 -9.24 4.05
CA VAL A 117 -40.78 -8.95 5.22
C VAL A 117 -42.19 -8.55 4.79
N GLN A 118 -42.32 -7.74 3.74
CA GLN A 118 -43.62 -7.34 3.21
C GLN A 118 -44.41 -8.53 2.68
N LEU A 119 -43.78 -9.40 1.87
CA LEU A 119 -44.40 -10.62 1.36
C LEU A 119 -44.84 -11.54 2.50
N ARG A 120 -43.99 -11.78 3.49
CA ARG A 120 -44.34 -12.59 4.68
C ARG A 120 -45.50 -11.99 5.47
N THR A 121 -45.52 -10.66 5.63
CA THR A 121 -46.60 -9.96 6.33
C THR A 121 -47.92 -10.11 5.60
N ILE A 122 -47.92 -9.97 4.28
CA ILE A 122 -49.10 -10.19 3.45
C ILE A 122 -49.56 -11.64 3.59
N LEU A 123 -48.68 -12.62 3.33
CA LEU A 123 -49.01 -14.05 3.41
C LEU A 123 -49.58 -14.46 4.77
N ASN A 124 -49.03 -13.92 5.86
CA ASN A 124 -49.49 -14.19 7.22
C ASN A 124 -50.80 -13.50 7.58
N GLY A 125 -51.12 -12.38 6.92
CA GLY A 125 -52.35 -11.61 7.15
C GLY A 125 -53.55 -12.05 6.31
N VAL A 126 -53.35 -12.91 5.29
CA VAL A 126 -54.45 -13.42 4.47
C VAL A 126 -55.34 -14.36 5.31
N PRO A 127 -56.67 -14.10 5.42
CA PRO A 127 -57.62 -14.93 6.17
C PRO A 127 -58.06 -16.19 5.41
N GLU A 128 -57.19 -16.70 4.54
CA GLU A 128 -57.42 -17.84 3.67
C GLU A 128 -56.27 -18.82 3.87
N ALA A 129 -56.54 -20.12 3.83
CA ALA A 129 -55.53 -21.14 4.10
C ALA A 129 -54.59 -21.25 2.91
N ILE A 130 -53.33 -20.83 3.07
CA ILE A 130 -52.30 -20.90 2.03
C ILE A 130 -51.30 -21.99 2.40
N ILE A 131 -51.18 -22.98 1.51
CA ILE A 131 -50.20 -24.07 1.59
C ILE A 131 -49.40 -24.06 0.29
N THR A 132 -48.08 -23.94 0.40
CA THR A 132 -47.17 -24.01 -0.74
C THR A 132 -46.46 -25.36 -0.75
N LEU A 133 -46.31 -25.96 -1.94
CA LEU A 133 -45.61 -27.23 -2.14
C LEU A 133 -44.30 -26.99 -2.89
N ASN A 134 -43.28 -27.79 -2.62
CA ASN A 134 -42.06 -27.83 -3.43
C ASN A 134 -42.29 -28.62 -4.74
N ALA A 135 -41.26 -28.68 -5.59
CA ALA A 135 -41.33 -29.39 -6.86
C ALA A 135 -41.59 -30.91 -6.70
N GLU A 136 -41.26 -31.46 -5.52
CA GLU A 136 -41.47 -32.86 -5.14
C GLU A 136 -42.86 -33.11 -4.51
N GLY A 137 -43.71 -32.09 -4.42
CA GLY A 137 -45.07 -32.19 -3.87
C GLY A 137 -45.15 -32.21 -2.34
N VAL A 138 -44.05 -31.92 -1.63
CA VAL A 138 -43.99 -31.81 -0.17
C VAL A 138 -44.30 -30.37 0.26
N ILE A 139 -44.99 -30.19 1.39
CA ILE A 139 -45.30 -28.86 1.95
C ILE A 139 -44.01 -28.09 2.23
N ALA A 140 -43.85 -26.96 1.56
CA ALA A 140 -42.72 -26.05 1.68
C ALA A 140 -43.00 -24.91 2.68
N SER A 141 -44.25 -24.46 2.78
CA SER A 141 -44.65 -23.33 3.64
C SER A 141 -46.16 -23.34 3.87
N ILE A 142 -46.60 -22.91 5.06
CA ILE A 142 -48.01 -22.71 5.42
C ILE A 142 -48.19 -21.38 6.13
N ASN A 143 -49.30 -20.68 5.89
CA ASN A 143 -49.63 -19.47 6.64
C ASN A 143 -50.35 -19.77 7.98
N PRO A 144 -50.36 -18.84 8.95
CA PRO A 144 -50.96 -19.08 10.28
C PRO A 144 -52.44 -19.45 10.24
N TYR A 145 -53.20 -18.93 9.27
CA TYR A 145 -54.60 -19.28 9.10
C TYR A 145 -54.78 -20.75 8.66
N ALA A 146 -53.96 -21.25 7.72
CA ALA A 146 -53.94 -22.66 7.35
C ALA A 146 -53.64 -23.56 8.55
N GLU A 147 -52.71 -23.18 9.42
CA GLU A 147 -52.46 -23.92 10.67
C GLU A 147 -53.68 -23.95 11.60
N GLN A 148 -54.40 -22.84 11.75
CA GLN A 148 -55.60 -22.80 12.58
C GLN A 148 -56.69 -23.72 12.03
N VAL A 149 -56.93 -23.68 10.71
CA VAL A 149 -57.93 -24.53 10.05
C VAL A 149 -57.54 -26.00 10.14
N LEU A 150 -56.28 -26.36 9.89
CA LEU A 150 -55.80 -27.75 9.96
C LEU A 150 -55.78 -28.33 11.39
N LYS A 151 -55.72 -27.49 12.43
CA LYS A 151 -55.79 -27.89 13.85
C LYS A 151 -57.22 -27.93 14.39
N ALA A 152 -58.21 -27.45 13.63
CA ALA A 152 -59.60 -27.36 14.04
C ALA A 152 -60.43 -28.63 13.77
N ASP A 153 -59.83 -29.65 13.14
CA ASP A 153 -60.36 -31.01 12.95
C ASP A 153 -59.49 -32.04 13.71
#